data_AF-A0A960N866-F1
#
_entry.id   AF-A0A960N866-F1
#
_cell.length_a   1.000
_cell.length_b   1.000
_cell.length_c   1.000
_cell.angle_alpha   90.00
_cell.angle_beta   90.00
_cell.angle_gamma   90.00
#
_symmetry.space_group_name_H-M   'P 1'
#
loop_
_entity.id
_entity.type
_entity.pdbx_description
1 polymer ?
#
loop_
_entity_poly.entity_id
_entity_poly.type
_entity_poly.pdbx_seq_one_letter_code
_entity_poly.pdbx_strand_id
1 'polypeptide(L)'
;MSDSLHDLFDEANGHLAVGELDEAVALYRKCVAMDAGFFDGWHALGMALMKTGEIKEAIGCGLQAVTLQPNDLLAWTALSQMYVRDGNIPEAEAAKGNARILSLGGKVVRE
;
A
#
# COMPACT_ATOMS: atom_id res chain seq x y z
N MET A 1 -4.73 12.58 -25.17
CA MET A 1 -5.67 11.79 -24.36
C MET A 1 -5.38 12.16 -22.92
N SER A 2 -6.38 12.56 -22.14
CA SER A 2 -6.18 12.69 -20.70
C SER A 2 -6.26 11.28 -20.14
N ASP A 3 -5.12 10.69 -19.79
CA ASP A 3 -5.11 9.38 -19.15
C ASP A 3 -5.92 9.48 -17.86
N SER A 4 -6.98 8.68 -17.74
CA SER A 4 -7.78 8.67 -16.51
C SER A 4 -7.03 7.93 -15.41
N LEU A 5 -7.41 8.15 -14.15
CA LEU A 5 -6.84 7.44 -12.99
C LEU A 5 -6.87 5.93 -13.16
N HIS A 6 -7.96 5.40 -13.70
CA HIS A 6 -8.11 3.97 -13.90
C HIS A 6 -7.23 3.46 -15.05
N ASP A 7 -7.14 4.18 -16.17
CA ASP A 7 -6.27 3.78 -17.29
C ASP A 7 -4.80 3.69 -16.84
N LEU A 8 -4.36 4.68 -16.07
CA LEU A 8 -3.01 4.74 -15.52
C LEU A 8 -2.75 3.58 -14.53
N PHE A 9 -3.75 3.24 -13.70
CA PHE A 9 -3.66 2.14 -12.76
C PHE A 9 -3.63 0.77 -13.47
N ASP A 10 -4.42 0.60 -14.52
CA ASP A 10 -4.45 -0.61 -15.33
C ASP A 10 -3.12 -0.80 -16.09
N GLU A 11 -2.54 0.27 -16.62
CA GLU A 11 -1.20 0.25 -17.22
C GLU A 11 -0.13 -0.15 -16.19
N ALA A 12 -0.19 0.44 -14.98
CA ALA A 12 0.71 0.10 -13.88
C ALA A 12 0.62 -1.38 -13.48
N ASN A 13 -0.60 -1.93 -13.43
CA ASN A 13 -0.83 -3.36 -13.19
C ASN A 13 -0.24 -4.22 -14.31
N GLY A 14 -0.34 -3.78 -15.55
CA GLY A 14 0.28 -4.42 -16.72
C GLY A 14 1.79 -4.56 -16.56
N HIS A 15 2.49 -3.45 -16.27
CA HIS A 15 3.93 -3.44 -16.01
C HIS A 15 4.30 -4.32 -14.81
N LEU A 16 3.53 -4.27 -13.72
CA LEU A 16 3.75 -5.11 -12.56
C LEU A 16 3.64 -6.61 -12.90
N ALA A 17 2.70 -7.00 -13.76
CA ALA A 17 2.49 -8.39 -14.16
C ALA A 17 3.63 -8.97 -15.00
N VAL A 18 4.28 -8.14 -15.81
CA VAL A 18 5.45 -8.54 -16.62
C VAL A 18 6.79 -8.39 -15.89
N GLY A 19 6.78 -7.83 -14.67
CA GLY A 19 7.95 -7.68 -13.82
C GLY A 19 8.73 -6.38 -14.03
N GLU A 20 8.17 -5.44 -14.78
CA GLU A 20 8.70 -4.09 -15.01
C GLU A 20 8.34 -3.21 -13.80
N LEU A 21 9.05 -3.46 -12.69
CA LEU A 21 8.71 -2.90 -11.38
C LEU A 21 8.91 -1.38 -11.31
N ASP A 22 9.94 -0.85 -11.96
CA ASP A 22 10.26 0.58 -11.91
C ASP A 22 9.22 1.40 -12.68
N GLU A 23 8.78 0.91 -13.84
CA GLU A 23 7.69 1.47 -14.63
C GLU A 23 6.37 1.43 -13.87
N ALA A 24 6.04 0.29 -13.26
CA ALA A 24 4.85 0.15 -12.42
C ALA A 24 4.85 1.16 -11.25
N VAL A 25 5.98 1.29 -10.54
CA VAL A 25 6.14 2.26 -9.45
C VAL A 25 5.93 3.68 -9.96
N ALA A 26 6.51 4.05 -11.11
CA ALA A 26 6.35 5.38 -11.68
C ALA A 26 4.89 5.71 -12.00
N LEU A 27 4.14 4.76 -12.53
CA LEU A 27 2.71 4.92 -12.84
C LEU A 27 1.86 4.97 -11.57
N TYR A 28 2.10 4.09 -10.59
CA TYR A 28 1.38 4.15 -9.31
C TYR A 28 1.62 5.46 -8.55
N ARG A 29 2.85 6.03 -8.60
CA ARG A 29 3.13 7.37 -8.05
C ARG A 29 2.28 8.45 -8.70
N LYS A 30 2.09 8.37 -10.02
CA LYS A 30 1.20 9.29 -10.73
C LYS A 30 -0.25 9.09 -10.30
N CYS A 31 -0.71 7.85 -10.05
CA CYS A 31 -2.06 7.59 -9.56
C CYS A 31 -2.32 8.28 -8.23
N VAL A 32 -1.42 8.08 -7.25
CA VAL A 32 -1.59 8.66 -5.90
C VAL A 32 -1.35 10.17 -5.86
N ALA A 33 -0.59 10.71 -6.82
CA ALA A 33 -0.43 12.15 -7.00
C ALA A 33 -1.67 12.80 -7.62
N MET A 34 -2.38 12.09 -8.50
CA MET A 34 -3.62 12.56 -9.09
C MET A 34 -4.81 12.47 -8.12
N ASP A 35 -4.88 11.39 -7.34
CA ASP A 35 -5.86 11.23 -6.28
C ASP A 35 -5.23 10.62 -5.02
N ALA A 36 -4.99 11.47 -4.02
CA ALA A 36 -4.47 11.05 -2.73
C ALA A 36 -5.46 10.16 -1.94
N GLY A 37 -6.73 10.15 -2.31
CA GLY A 37 -7.77 9.27 -1.75
C GLY A 37 -7.85 7.88 -2.39
N PHE A 38 -7.04 7.62 -3.43
CA PHE A 38 -7.11 6.37 -4.17
C PHE A 38 -6.38 5.23 -3.44
N PHE A 39 -7.15 4.49 -2.64
CA PHE A 39 -6.64 3.39 -1.82
C PHE A 39 -5.86 2.33 -2.61
N ASP A 40 -6.41 1.86 -3.74
CA ASP A 40 -5.78 0.81 -4.54
C ASP A 40 -4.41 1.25 -5.08
N GLY A 41 -4.28 2.53 -5.43
CA GLY A 41 -3.02 3.15 -5.83
C GLY A 41 -1.95 3.10 -4.73
N TRP A 42 -2.31 3.50 -3.50
CA TRP A 42 -1.38 3.43 -2.36
C TRP A 42 -0.99 2.01 -1.98
N HIS A 43 -1.96 1.10 -1.98
CA HIS A 43 -1.71 -0.31 -1.66
C HIS A 43 -0.78 -0.95 -2.71
N ALA A 44 -1.08 -0.77 -4.00
CA ALA A 44 -0.27 -1.31 -5.09
C ALA A 44 1.14 -0.69 -5.16
N LEU A 45 1.25 0.64 -4.97
CA LEU A 45 2.54 1.33 -4.89
C LEU A 45 3.40 0.74 -3.76
N GLY A 46 2.83 0.59 -2.57
CA GLY A 46 3.55 0.01 -1.43
C GLY A 46 4.04 -1.42 -1.70
N MET A 47 3.21 -2.26 -2.32
CA MET A 47 3.62 -3.62 -2.71
C MET A 47 4.73 -3.62 -3.76
N ALA A 48 4.67 -2.75 -4.76
CA ALA A 48 5.69 -2.62 -5.78
C ALA A 48 7.02 -2.13 -5.19
N LEU A 49 6.99 -1.12 -4.31
CA LEU A 49 8.16 -0.62 -3.59
C LEU A 49 8.80 -1.67 -2.67
N MET A 50 8.01 -2.55 -2.05
CA MET A 50 8.57 -3.68 -1.31
C MET A 50 9.37 -4.63 -2.22
N LYS A 51 8.94 -4.81 -3.47
CA LYS A 51 9.62 -5.68 -4.44
C LYS A 51 10.92 -5.04 -4.95
N THR A 52 10.94 -3.73 -5.15
CA THR A 52 12.15 -3.00 -5.57
C THR A 52 13.13 -2.72 -4.43
N GLY A 53 12.70 -2.87 -3.17
CA GLY A 53 13.55 -2.71 -1.98
C GLY A 53 13.51 -1.31 -1.37
N GLU A 54 12.66 -0.42 -1.87
CA GLU A 54 12.41 0.93 -1.35
C GLU A 54 11.51 0.88 -0.09
N ILE A 55 11.97 0.18 0.94
CA ILE A 55 11.13 -0.24 2.08
C ILE A 55 10.57 0.95 2.87
N LYS A 56 11.37 2.00 3.10
CA LYS A 56 10.94 3.17 3.86
C LYS A 56 9.76 3.87 3.20
N GLU A 57 9.77 3.94 1.88
CA GLU A 57 8.67 4.54 1.14
C GLU A 57 7.46 3.62 1.05
N ALA A 58 7.68 2.31 0.92
CA ALA A 58 6.61 1.32 1.00
C ALA A 58 5.81 1.48 2.31
N ILE A 59 6.50 1.68 3.44
CA ILE A 59 5.86 1.98 4.74
C ILE A 59 5.02 3.26 4.66
N GLY A 60 5.52 4.33 4.04
CA GLY A 60 4.75 5.55 3.83
C GLY A 60 3.43 5.29 3.08
N CYS A 61 3.48 4.47 2.03
CA CYS A 61 2.31 4.08 1.26
C CYS A 61 1.33 3.23 2.10
N GLY A 62 1.85 2.26 2.86
CA GLY A 62 1.04 1.45 3.77
C GLY A 62 0.36 2.29 4.85
N LEU A 63 1.05 3.31 5.39
CA LEU A 63 0.47 4.26 6.34
C LEU A 63 -0.66 5.10 5.73
N GLN A 64 -0.53 5.53 4.47
CA GLN A 64 -1.63 6.18 3.75
C GLN A 64 -2.80 5.24 3.53
N ALA A 65 -2.57 3.99 3.10
CA ALA A 65 -3.61 3.00 2.88
C ALA A 65 -4.45 2.74 4.14
N VAL A 66 -3.81 2.53 5.31
CA VAL A 66 -4.53 2.35 6.59
C VAL A 66 -5.16 3.64 7.13
N THR A 67 -4.77 4.81 6.61
CA THR A 67 -5.43 6.09 6.92
C THR A 67 -6.71 6.25 6.13
N LEU A 68 -6.68 5.90 4.84
CA LEU A 68 -7.86 5.94 3.96
C LEU A 68 -8.88 4.88 4.35
N GLN A 69 -8.42 3.67 4.65
CA GLN A 69 -9.26 2.54 5.02
C GLN A 69 -8.75 1.88 6.31
N PRO A 70 -9.04 2.46 7.49
CA PRO A 70 -8.55 1.94 8.76
C PRO A 70 -9.15 0.58 9.14
N ASN A 71 -10.27 0.19 8.53
CA ASN A 71 -10.91 -1.11 8.77
C ASN A 71 -10.62 -2.13 7.65
N ASP A 72 -9.65 -1.86 6.77
CA ASP A 72 -9.21 -2.84 5.79
C ASP A 72 -8.14 -3.78 6.38
N LEU A 73 -8.46 -5.08 6.40
CA LEU A 73 -7.59 -6.10 7.00
C LEU A 73 -6.31 -6.31 6.17
N LEU A 74 -6.40 -6.17 4.84
CA LEU A 74 -5.26 -6.37 3.95
C LEU A 74 -4.23 -5.24 4.10
N ALA A 75 -4.68 -3.99 4.24
CA ALA A 75 -3.82 -2.83 4.44
C ALA A 75 -2.97 -2.95 5.71
N TRP A 76 -3.56 -3.36 6.84
CA TRP A 76 -2.80 -3.60 8.06
C TRP A 76 -1.84 -4.78 7.95
N THR A 77 -2.25 -5.82 7.23
CA THR A 77 -1.39 -6.98 6.95
C THR A 77 -0.21 -6.61 6.05
N ALA A 78 -0.42 -5.75 5.05
CA ALA A 78 0.62 -5.24 4.16
C ALA A 78 1.58 -4.32 4.93
N LEU A 79 1.07 -3.38 5.73
CA LEU A 79 1.87 -2.49 6.57
C LEU A 79 2.74 -3.27 7.58
N SER A 80 2.19 -4.32 8.19
CA SER A 80 2.96 -5.21 9.07
C SER A 80 4.14 -5.85 8.32
N GLN A 81 3.91 -6.40 7.13
CA GLN A 81 4.97 -6.99 6.29
C GLN A 81 6.04 -5.96 5.89
N MET A 82 5.63 -4.72 5.59
CA MET A 82 6.57 -3.62 5.28
C MET A 82 7.50 -3.34 6.47
N TYR A 83 6.96 -3.26 7.69
CA TYR A 83 7.77 -3.08 8.89
C TYR A 83 8.65 -4.29 9.22
N VAL A 84 8.19 -5.52 8.97
CA VAL A 84 9.06 -6.72 9.09
C VAL A 84 10.26 -6.61 8.16
N ARG A 85 10.06 -6.20 6.90
CA ARG A 85 11.15 -6.03 5.92
C ARG A 85 12.11 -4.91 6.30
N ASP A 86 11.62 -3.88 6.99
CA ASP A 86 12.45 -2.79 7.51
C ASP A 86 13.25 -3.19 8.76
N GLY A 87 12.91 -4.32 9.37
CA GLY A 87 13.45 -4.75 10.67
C GLY A 87 12.80 -4.07 11.88
N ASN A 88 11.75 -3.27 11.66
CA ASN A 88 11.06 -2.55 12.73
C ASN A 88 9.95 -3.42 13.35
N ILE A 89 10.39 -4.39 14.15
CA ILE A 89 9.51 -5.43 14.73
C ILE A 89 8.40 -4.88 15.64
N PRO A 90 8.61 -3.86 16.50
CA PRO A 90 7.53 -3.35 17.35
C PRO A 90 6.33 -2.82 16.55
N GLU A 91 6.59 -2.04 15.50
CA GLU A 91 5.57 -1.46 14.63
C GLU A 91 4.90 -2.53 13.75
N ALA A 92 5.65 -3.56 13.36
CA ALA A 92 5.10 -4.73 12.66
C ALA A 92 4.05 -5.47 13.52
N GLU A 93 4.35 -5.71 14.80
CA GLU A 93 3.42 -6.35 15.73
C GLU A 93 2.22 -5.44 16.06
N ALA A 94 2.42 -4.12 16.14
CA ALA A 94 1.31 -3.18 16.30
C ALA A 94 0.34 -3.23 15.10
N ALA A 95 0.87 -3.18 13.87
CA ALA A 95 0.07 -3.28 12.64
C ALA A 95 -0.65 -4.63 12.55
N LYS A 96 0.03 -5.73 12.90
CA LYS A 96 -0.55 -7.07 12.97
C LYS A 96 -1.64 -7.19 14.04
N GLY A 97 -1.50 -6.49 15.16
CA GLY A 97 -2.52 -6.37 16.20
C GLY A 97 -3.81 -5.75 15.65
N ASN A 98 -3.70 -4.67 14.88
CA ASN A 98 -4.85 -4.06 14.20
C ASN A 98 -5.51 -5.03 13.20
N ALA A 99 -4.71 -5.72 12.37
CA ALA A 99 -5.23 -6.76 11.47
C ALA A 99 -5.96 -7.87 12.24
N ARG A 100 -5.44 -8.28 13.41
CA ARG A 100 -6.07 -9.29 14.28
C ARG A 100 -7.41 -8.82 14.84
N ILE A 101 -7.52 -7.56 15.26
CA ILE A 101 -8.80 -6.99 15.72
C ILE A 101 -9.85 -7.11 14.62
N LEU A 102 -9.50 -6.71 13.38
CA LEU A 102 -10.40 -6.81 12.23
C LEU A 102 -10.77 -8.25 11.89
N SER A 103 -9.81 -9.18 11.98
CA SER A 103 -10.06 -10.62 11.74
C SER A 103 -11.07 -11.23 12.72
N LEU A 104 -11.23 -10.63 13.91
CA LEU A 104 -12.17 -11.07 14.93
C LEU A 104 -13.51 -10.31 14.85
N GLY A 105 -13.73 -9.52 13.80
CA GLY A 105 -14.93 -8.69 13.63
C GLY A 105 -14.93 -7.39 14.43
N GLY A 106 -13.78 -7.02 15.02
CA GLY A 106 -13.59 -5.72 15.65
C GLY A 106 -13.44 -4.60 14.63
N LYS A 107 -13.29 -3.37 15.13
CA LYS A 107 -13.00 -2.18 14.32
C LYS A 107 -11.77 -1.47 14.87
N VAL A 108 -10.92 -0.99 13.98
CA VAL A 108 -9.79 -0.14 14.34
C VAL A 108 -10.28 1.29 14.27
N VAL A 109 -10.27 1.97 15.42
CA VAL A 109 -10.61 3.39 15.53
C VAL A 109 -9.30 4.13 15.73
N ARG A 110 -8.98 5.06 14.84
CA ARG A 110 -7.94 6.06 15.09
C ARG A 110 -8.64 7.26 15.71
N GLU A 111 -8.16 7.68 16.88
CA GLU A 111 -8.61 8.89 17.58
C GLU A 111 -8.25 10.17 16.82
#